data_AF-A0A7X7RVS6-F1
#
_entry.id   AF-A0A7X7RVS6-F1
#
_cell.length_a   1.000
_cell.length_b   1.000
_cell.length_c   1.000
_cell.angle_alpha   90.00
_cell.angle_beta   90.00
_cell.angle_gamma   90.00
#
_symmetry.space_group_name_H-M   'P 1'
#
loop_
_entity.id
_entity.type
_entity.pdbx_description
1 polymer ?
#
loop_
_entity_poly.entity_id
_entity_poly.type
_entity_poly.pdbx_seq_one_letter_code
_entity_poly.pdbx_strand_id
1 'polypeptide(L)'
;MEIKIKTRYISREFFLNFLFAIGITIFIFSLDAVFQIIEVLVKGTFYPTVVFYLFLLTLLSSFLYIVPLAFLYASSSLFSRLTLERETLIFASSGINPYQLMRILIVFAVIGSIILMFFNFFLIPEMSYKRREMVYRLQFKNPLSLLHAKQKLRIYPELQSILRI
;
A
#
# COMPACT_ATOMS: atom_id res chain seq x y z
N MET A 1 20.98 -25.36 22.54
CA MET A 1 21.48 -24.03 22.14
C MET A 1 21.24 -23.74 20.65
N GLU A 2 21.20 -24.77 19.79
CA GLU A 2 21.07 -24.64 18.31
C GLU A 2 19.73 -24.04 17.81
N ILE A 3 18.62 -24.29 18.51
CA ILE A 3 17.28 -23.81 18.12
C ILE A 3 17.21 -22.27 18.09
N LYS A 4 17.91 -21.60 19.02
CA LYS A 4 17.94 -20.13 19.10
C LYS A 4 18.70 -19.51 17.92
N ILE A 5 19.73 -20.18 17.42
CA ILE A 5 20.55 -19.68 16.31
C ILE A 5 19.76 -19.76 14.99
N LYS A 6 19.10 -20.90 14.73
CA LYS A 6 18.24 -21.12 13.55
C LYS A 6 17.06 -20.14 13.50
N THR A 7 16.38 -19.93 14.64
CA THR A 7 15.27 -18.97 14.76
C THR A 7 15.72 -17.54 14.47
N ARG A 8 16.88 -17.14 15.02
CA ARG A 8 17.43 -15.79 14.82
C ARG A 8 17.82 -15.56 13.37
N TYR A 9 18.39 -16.55 12.71
CA TYR A 9 18.74 -16.49 11.30
C TYR A 9 17.50 -16.24 10.43
N ILE A 10 16.49 -17.11 10.52
CA ILE A 10 15.23 -16.99 9.75
C ILE A 10 14.54 -15.66 10.03
N SER A 11 14.49 -15.22 11.28
CA SER A 11 13.87 -13.93 11.64
C SER A 11 14.59 -12.73 11.01
N ARG A 12 15.93 -12.75 10.95
CA ARG A 12 16.73 -11.70 10.34
C ARG A 12 16.58 -11.71 8.83
N GLU A 13 16.59 -12.89 8.23
CA GLU A 13 16.40 -13.05 6.79
C GLU A 13 15.00 -12.58 6.36
N PHE A 14 13.96 -12.99 7.10
CA PHE A 14 12.60 -12.51 6.86
C PHE A 14 12.50 -10.99 6.97
N PHE A 15 13.08 -10.39 8.01
CA PHE A 15 13.05 -8.95 8.20
C PHE A 15 13.74 -8.20 7.05
N LEU A 16 14.89 -8.69 6.58
CA LEU A 16 15.59 -8.11 5.43
C LEU A 16 14.75 -8.23 4.14
N ASN A 17 14.21 -9.41 3.86
CA ASN A 17 13.32 -9.62 2.71
C ASN A 17 12.08 -8.74 2.79
N PHE A 18 11.53 -8.51 3.98
CA PHE A 18 10.39 -7.63 4.21
C PHE A 18 10.71 -6.16 3.95
N LEU A 19 11.88 -5.67 4.38
CA LEU A 19 12.31 -4.31 4.04
C LEU A 19 12.49 -4.11 2.53
N PHE A 20 13.09 -5.09 1.84
CA PHE A 20 13.19 -5.08 0.38
C PHE A 20 11.81 -5.08 -0.28
N ALA A 21 10.89 -5.91 0.21
CA ALA A 21 9.52 -5.98 -0.28
C ALA A 21 8.78 -4.65 -0.11
N ILE A 22 8.95 -3.97 1.04
CA ILE A 22 8.41 -2.63 1.26
C ILE A 22 8.97 -1.65 0.24
N GLY A 23 10.29 -1.65 0.00
CA GLY A 23 10.92 -0.75 -0.97
C GLY A 23 10.35 -0.93 -2.38
N ILE A 24 10.24 -2.18 -2.84
CA ILE A 24 9.64 -2.52 -4.14
C ILE A 24 8.18 -2.07 -4.19
N THR A 25 7.42 -2.32 -3.13
CA THR A 25 5.99 -1.97 -3.10
C THR A 25 5.79 -0.45 -3.07
N ILE A 26 6.58 0.30 -2.31
CA ILE A 26 6.58 1.78 -2.33
C ILE A 26 6.89 2.28 -3.74
N PHE A 27 7.86 1.68 -4.43
CA PHE A 27 8.19 2.04 -5.81
C PHE A 27 7.00 1.81 -6.75
N ILE A 28 6.33 0.67 -6.64
CA ILE A 28 5.11 0.36 -7.41
C ILE A 28 4.02 1.40 -7.15
N PHE A 29 3.73 1.70 -5.88
CA PHE A 29 2.71 2.70 -5.52
C PHE A 29 3.11 4.14 -5.87
N SER A 30 4.42 4.43 -6.00
CA SER A 30 4.89 5.75 -6.47
C SER A 30 4.43 6.04 -7.90
N LEU A 31 4.17 5.00 -8.71
CA LEU A 31 3.62 5.18 -10.05
C LEU A 31 2.24 5.84 -10.03
N ASP A 32 1.36 5.46 -9.09
CA ASP A 32 0.05 6.09 -8.91
C ASP A 32 0.20 7.58 -8.57
N ALA A 33 1.16 7.91 -7.69
CA ALA A 33 1.45 9.29 -7.35
C ALA A 33 1.98 10.08 -8.56
N VAL A 34 2.80 9.48 -9.43
CA VAL A 34 3.26 10.11 -10.69
C VAL A 34 2.09 10.38 -11.64
N PHE A 35 1.17 9.43 -11.82
CA PHE A 35 -0.01 9.63 -12.67
C PHE A 35 -0.89 10.79 -12.17
N GLN A 36 -1.11 10.89 -10.85
CA GLN A 36 -1.84 12.01 -10.27
C GLN A 36 -1.17 13.36 -10.53
N ILE A 37 0.17 13.41 -10.52
CA ILE A 37 0.91 14.63 -10.84
C ILE A 37 0.72 15.01 -12.31
N ILE A 38 0.76 14.05 -13.23
CA ILE A 38 0.51 14.28 -14.65
C ILE A 38 -0.90 14.87 -14.86
N GLU A 39 -1.92 14.36 -14.17
CA GLU A 39 -3.27 14.91 -14.25
C GLU A 39 -3.35 16.37 -13.76
N VAL A 40 -2.62 16.71 -12.69
CA VAL A 40 -2.55 18.08 -12.15
C VAL A 40 -1.81 19.01 -13.10
N LEU A 41 -0.75 18.52 -13.76
CA LEU A 41 0.01 19.24 -14.78
C LEU A 41 -0.86 19.60 -15.98
N VAL A 42 -1.63 18.62 -16.50
CA VAL A 42 -2.54 18.83 -17.64
C VAL A 42 -3.63 19.86 -17.32
N LYS A 43 -4.07 19.94 -16.05
CA LYS A 43 -5.06 20.94 -15.59
C LYS A 43 -4.48 22.35 -15.42
N GLY A 44 -3.19 22.58 -15.66
CA GLY A 44 -2.60 23.92 -15.71
C GLY A 44 -2.23 24.53 -14.34
N THR A 45 -2.31 23.77 -13.25
CA THR A 45 -1.89 24.23 -11.91
C THR A 45 -0.48 23.75 -11.60
N PHE A 46 0.53 24.57 -11.91
CA PHE A 46 1.93 24.23 -11.63
C PHE A 46 2.48 24.99 -10.42
N TYR A 47 2.40 24.34 -9.25
CA TYR A 47 3.16 24.74 -8.07
C TYR A 47 3.94 23.51 -7.58
N PRO A 48 5.29 23.50 -7.69
CA PRO A 48 6.12 22.35 -7.29
C PRO A 48 5.86 21.89 -5.85
N THR A 49 5.59 22.83 -4.94
CA THR A 49 5.25 22.54 -3.54
C THR A 49 3.96 21.74 -3.40
N VAL A 50 2.95 22.04 -4.22
CA VAL A 50 1.65 21.33 -4.22
C VAL A 50 1.81 19.93 -4.78
N VAL A 51 2.61 19.79 -5.84
CA VAL A 51 2.94 18.50 -6.47
C VAL A 51 3.64 17.57 -5.48
N PHE A 52 4.67 18.07 -4.79
CA PHE A 52 5.41 17.27 -3.79
C PHE A 52 4.53 16.88 -2.60
N TYR A 53 3.69 17.80 -2.12
CA TYR A 53 2.76 17.53 -1.02
C TYR A 53 1.70 16.49 -1.39
N LEU A 54 1.16 16.55 -2.61
CA LEU A 54 0.24 15.54 -3.14
C LEU A 54 0.92 14.17 -3.26
N PHE A 55 2.14 14.11 -3.78
CA PHE A 55 2.90 12.87 -3.87
C PHE A 55 3.06 12.19 -2.50
N LEU A 56 3.48 12.95 -1.49
CA LEU A 56 3.59 12.48 -0.11
C LEU A 56 2.25 12.01 0.45
N LEU A 57 1.18 12.78 0.26
CA LEU A 57 -0.16 12.40 0.71
C LEU A 57 -0.64 11.09 0.07
N THR A 58 -0.39 10.91 -1.23
CA THR A 58 -0.75 9.69 -1.96
C THR A 58 0.02 8.49 -1.46
N LEU A 59 1.34 8.60 -1.31
CA LEU A 59 2.16 7.52 -0.74
C LEU A 59 1.73 7.13 0.67
N LEU A 60 1.52 8.13 1.55
CA LEU A 60 1.17 7.86 2.95
C LEU A 60 -0.23 7.25 3.08
N SER A 61 -1.15 7.65 2.22
CA SER A 61 -2.49 7.06 2.18
C SER A 61 -2.48 5.62 1.68
N SER A 62 -1.57 5.29 0.78
CA SER A 62 -1.40 3.93 0.24
C SER A 62 -0.69 2.98 1.19
N PHE A 63 -0.06 3.49 2.26
CA PHE A 63 0.72 2.71 3.22
C PHE A 63 -0.05 1.54 3.86
N LEU A 64 -1.38 1.68 4.00
CA LEU A 64 -2.29 0.63 4.47
C LEU A 64 -2.20 -0.65 3.62
N TYR A 65 -2.01 -0.49 2.31
CA TYR A 65 -1.89 -1.60 1.35
C TYR A 65 -0.45 -2.09 1.21
N ILE A 66 0.53 -1.19 1.38
CA ILE A 66 1.95 -1.51 1.20
C ILE A 66 2.41 -2.58 2.18
N VAL A 67 2.05 -2.46 3.46
CA VAL A 67 2.55 -3.37 4.52
C VAL A 67 2.03 -4.82 4.35
N PRO A 68 0.72 -5.08 4.14
CA PRO A 68 0.23 -6.43 3.90
C PRO A 68 0.80 -7.07 2.62
N LEU A 69 0.90 -6.31 1.53
CA LEU A 69 1.44 -6.80 0.26
C LEU A 69 2.92 -7.15 0.39
N ALA A 70 3.70 -6.29 1.05
CA ALA A 70 5.10 -6.57 1.34
C ALA A 70 5.28 -7.80 2.21
N PHE A 71 4.38 -8.04 3.17
CA PHE A 71 4.41 -9.24 4.01
C PHE A 71 4.18 -10.52 3.19
N LEU A 72 3.18 -10.50 2.30
CA LEU A 72 2.90 -11.62 1.39
C LEU A 72 4.12 -11.92 0.50
N TYR A 73 4.69 -10.90 -0.13
CA TYR A 73 5.87 -11.06 -0.96
C TYR A 73 7.08 -11.60 -0.17
N ALA A 74 7.37 -11.03 0.99
CA ALA A 74 8.51 -11.43 1.82
C ALA A 74 8.38 -12.87 2.33
N SER A 75 7.17 -13.27 2.77
CA SER A 75 6.92 -14.63 3.23
C SER A 75 7.05 -15.63 2.09
N SER A 76 6.50 -15.32 0.91
CA SER A 76 6.65 -16.14 -0.29
C SER A 76 8.12 -16.26 -0.72
N SER A 77 8.87 -15.15 -0.71
CA SER A 77 10.29 -15.12 -1.07
C SER A 77 11.13 -15.96 -0.11
N LEU A 78 10.89 -15.85 1.21
CA LEU A 78 11.56 -16.67 2.22
C LEU A 78 11.31 -18.16 1.98
N PHE A 79 10.06 -18.59 1.81
CA PHE A 79 9.75 -19.99 1.54
C PHE A 79 10.35 -20.50 0.23
N SER A 80 10.40 -19.65 -0.80
CA SER A 80 11.07 -19.96 -2.05
C SER A 80 12.56 -20.25 -1.83
N ARG A 81 13.28 -19.39 -1.09
CA ARG A 81 14.71 -19.59 -0.80
C ARG A 81 14.96 -20.85 0.02
N LEU A 82 14.22 -21.03 1.12
CA LEU A 82 14.35 -22.19 2.02
C LEU A 82 14.10 -23.53 1.31
N THR A 83 13.18 -23.54 0.34
CA THR A 83 12.87 -24.74 -0.46
C THR A 83 13.97 -25.04 -1.48
N LEU A 84 14.48 -24.00 -2.16
CA LEU A 84 15.57 -24.14 -3.14
C LEU A 84 16.88 -24.61 -2.50
N GLU A 85 17.20 -24.09 -1.32
CA GLU A 85 18.41 -24.45 -0.55
C GLU A 85 18.23 -25.77 0.25
N ARG A 86 17.08 -26.44 0.12
CA ARG A 86 16.69 -27.66 0.85
C ARG A 86 16.74 -27.52 2.39
N GLU A 87 16.75 -26.31 2.93
CA GLU A 87 16.76 -26.08 4.38
C GLU A 87 15.49 -26.63 5.05
N THR A 88 14.34 -26.53 4.37
CA THR A 88 13.08 -27.09 4.85
C THR A 88 13.15 -28.62 5.05
N LEU A 89 13.85 -29.33 4.15
CA LEU A 89 14.07 -30.78 4.25
C LEU A 89 15.03 -31.13 5.39
N ILE A 90 16.07 -30.33 5.59
CA ILE A 90 17.04 -30.50 6.68
C ILE A 90 16.33 -30.32 8.04
N PHE A 91 15.44 -29.34 8.18
CA PHE A 91 14.66 -29.18 9.40
C PHE A 91 13.74 -30.38 9.67
N ALA A 92 13.05 -30.87 8.64
CA ALA A 92 12.17 -32.03 8.76
C ALA A 92 12.93 -33.32 9.14
N SER A 93 14.13 -33.55 8.59
CA SER A 93 14.92 -34.75 8.87
C SER A 93 15.69 -34.69 10.19
N SER A 94 15.99 -33.49 10.70
CA SER A 94 16.70 -33.29 11.98
C SER A 94 15.80 -33.37 13.22
N GLY A 95 14.54 -33.79 13.07
CA GLY A 95 13.58 -33.89 14.17
C GLY A 95 13.11 -32.53 14.71
N ILE A 96 13.49 -31.43 14.04
CA ILE A 96 13.03 -30.09 14.39
C ILE A 96 11.68 -29.85 13.71
N ASN A 97 10.72 -29.42 14.51
CA ASN A 97 9.37 -29.22 14.02
C ASN A 97 9.32 -28.05 13.00
N PRO A 98 8.93 -28.28 11.72
CA PRO A 98 8.81 -27.22 10.72
C PRO A 98 7.79 -26.14 11.09
N TYR A 99 6.83 -26.43 11.99
CA TYR A 99 5.87 -25.43 12.49
C TYR A 99 6.54 -24.24 13.21
N GLN A 100 7.80 -24.37 13.63
CA GLN A 100 8.54 -23.26 14.22
C GLN A 100 8.75 -22.09 13.22
N LEU A 101 8.88 -22.38 11.91
CA LEU A 101 8.92 -21.36 10.85
C LEU A 101 7.62 -20.58 10.77
N MET A 102 6.48 -21.28 10.79
CA MET A 102 5.17 -20.64 10.77
C MET A 102 4.95 -19.76 12.00
N ARG A 103 5.41 -20.21 13.19
CA ARG A 103 5.32 -19.41 14.42
C ARG A 103 6.05 -18.08 14.30
N ILE A 104 7.24 -18.06 13.69
CA ILE A 104 8.03 -16.84 13.47
C ILE A 104 7.25 -15.87 12.57
N LEU A 105 6.71 -16.37 11.45
CA LEU A 105 5.92 -15.55 10.52
C LEU A 105 4.66 -14.99 11.17
N ILE A 106 3.95 -15.79 11.97
CA ILE A 106 2.77 -15.34 12.71
C ILE A 106 3.13 -14.22 13.70
N VAL A 107 4.25 -14.35 14.42
CA VAL A 107 4.71 -13.28 15.33
C VAL A 107 4.96 -11.98 14.56
N PHE A 108 5.64 -12.03 13.41
CA PHE A 108 5.82 -10.86 12.55
C PHE A 108 4.50 -10.31 11.99
N ALA A 109 3.56 -11.18 11.60
CA ALA A 109 2.24 -10.78 11.11
C ALA A 109 1.46 -10.03 12.19
N VAL A 110 1.46 -10.53 13.42
CA VAL A 110 0.80 -9.88 14.57
C VAL A 110 1.43 -8.52 14.86
N ILE A 111 2.77 -8.43 14.89
CA ILE A 111 3.47 -7.16 15.08
C ILE A 111 3.11 -6.16 13.97
N GLY A 112 3.16 -6.60 12.71
CA GLY A 112 2.79 -5.77 11.56
C GLY A 112 1.33 -5.32 11.59
N SER A 113 0.41 -6.20 12.01
CA SER A 113 -1.01 -5.90 12.15
C SER A 113 -1.27 -4.85 13.24
N ILE A 114 -0.59 -4.95 14.39
CA ILE A 114 -0.69 -3.94 15.46
C ILE A 114 -0.20 -2.58 14.94
N ILE A 115 0.94 -2.54 14.26
CA ILE A 115 1.48 -1.31 13.67
C ILE A 115 0.47 -0.72 12.67
N LEU A 116 -0.07 -1.53 11.77
CA LEU A 116 -1.09 -1.10 10.81
C LEU A 116 -2.35 -0.56 11.49
N MET A 117 -2.79 -1.21 12.58
CA MET A 117 -3.94 -0.76 13.36
C MET A 117 -3.72 0.65 13.93
N PHE A 118 -2.54 0.92 14.50
CA PHE A 118 -2.18 2.27 14.95
C PHE A 118 -2.18 3.29 13.80
N PHE A 119 -1.57 2.94 12.65
CA PHE A 119 -1.57 3.82 11.48
C PHE A 119 -3.00 4.09 10.95
N ASN A 120 -3.86 3.08 10.97
CA ASN A 120 -5.24 3.20 10.52
C ASN A 120 -6.06 4.16 11.37
N PHE A 121 -5.93 4.08 12.70
CA PHE A 121 -6.72 4.93 13.60
C PHE A 121 -6.28 6.41 13.59
N PHE A 122 -4.97 6.68 13.50
CA PHE A 122 -4.46 8.04 13.69
C PHE A 122 -4.07 8.74 12.39
N LEU A 123 -3.30 8.08 11.53
CA LEU A 123 -2.61 8.74 10.42
C LEU A 123 -3.45 8.77 9.14
N ILE A 124 -4.03 7.63 8.78
CA ILE A 124 -4.67 7.45 7.47
C ILE A 124 -5.94 8.29 7.26
N PRO A 125 -6.86 8.48 8.24
CA PRO A 125 -8.03 9.32 8.03
C PRO A 125 -7.64 10.77 7.71
N GLU A 126 -6.67 11.33 8.44
CA GLU A 126 -6.23 12.70 8.26
C GLU A 126 -5.55 12.89 6.88
N MET A 127 -4.68 11.96 6.49
CA MET A 127 -3.97 12.04 5.21
C MET A 127 -4.89 11.81 4.02
N SER A 128 -5.84 10.88 4.14
CA SER A 128 -6.82 10.64 3.07
C SER A 128 -7.79 11.80 2.91
N TYR A 129 -8.17 12.46 3.99
CA TYR A 129 -8.98 13.68 3.94
C TYR A 129 -8.20 14.82 3.26
N LYS A 130 -6.99 15.11 3.72
CA LYS A 130 -6.11 16.15 3.13
C LYS A 130 -5.85 15.92 1.65
N ARG A 131 -5.65 14.66 1.22
CA ARG A 131 -5.50 14.31 -0.20
C ARG A 131 -6.74 14.66 -1.02
N ARG A 132 -7.93 14.26 -0.56
CA ARG A 132 -9.20 14.54 -1.24
C ARG A 132 -9.48 16.04 -1.31
N GLU A 133 -9.23 16.75 -0.22
CA GLU A 133 -9.40 18.20 -0.16
C GLU A 133 -8.48 18.93 -1.15
N MET A 134 -7.20 18.53 -1.22
CA MET A 134 -6.24 19.11 -2.15
C MET A 134 -6.63 18.86 -3.61
N VAL A 135 -7.05 17.64 -3.96
CA VAL A 135 -7.55 17.32 -5.30
C VAL A 135 -8.80 18.13 -5.64
N TYR A 136 -9.74 18.27 -4.69
CA TYR A 136 -10.94 19.08 -4.86
C TYR A 136 -10.59 20.54 -5.14
N ARG A 137 -9.75 21.17 -4.30
CA ARG A 137 -9.32 22.57 -4.47
C ARG A 137 -8.66 22.83 -5.83
N LEU A 138 -7.95 21.85 -6.40
CA LEU A 138 -7.33 21.96 -7.72
C LEU A 138 -8.33 21.87 -8.89
N GLN A 139 -9.46 21.17 -8.72
CA GLN A 139 -10.53 21.12 -9.73
C GLN A 139 -11.30 22.43 -9.81
N PHE A 140 -11.64 23.05 -8.66
CA PHE A 140 -12.43 24.30 -8.65
C PHE A 140 -11.64 25.55 -9.05
N LYS A 141 -10.31 25.56 -8.91
CA LYS A 141 -9.46 26.64 -9.44
C LYS A 141 -9.43 26.69 -10.97
N ASN A 142 -9.77 25.59 -11.66
CA ASN A 142 -9.80 25.50 -13.11
C ASN A 142 -11.25 25.27 -13.60
N PRO A 143 -12.04 26.33 -13.84
CA PRO A 143 -13.44 26.21 -14.26
C PRO A 143 -13.62 25.44 -15.59
N LEU A 144 -12.56 25.33 -16.41
CA LEU A 144 -12.52 24.51 -17.63
C LEU A 144 -12.53 22.99 -17.35
N SER A 145 -12.07 22.54 -16.17
CA SER A 145 -12.11 21.13 -15.79
C SER A 145 -13.54 20.62 -15.51
N LEU A 146 -14.46 21.54 -15.22
CA LEU A 146 -15.90 21.26 -15.05
C LEU A 146 -16.62 21.06 -16.39
N LEU A 147 -16.05 21.53 -17.50
CA LEU A 147 -16.66 21.40 -18.83
C LEU A 147 -16.47 20.01 -19.45
N HIS A 148 -15.62 19.16 -18.88
CA HIS A 148 -15.56 17.73 -19.22
C HIS A 148 -16.71 16.91 -18.60
N ALA A 149 -17.59 17.52 -17.79
CA ALA A 149 -18.75 16.89 -17.18
C ALA A 149 -20.05 17.08 -17.98
N LYS A 150 -20.00 17.03 -19.32
CA LYS A 150 -21.22 16.76 -20.12
C LYS A 150 -21.50 15.25 -20.23
N GLN A 151 -21.35 14.51 -19.13
CA GLN A 151 -21.83 13.13 -19.05
C GLN A 151 -22.69 12.94 -17.79
N LYS A 152 -23.98 13.11 -18.05
CA LYS A 152 -25.12 12.55 -17.32
C LYS A 152 -25.13 12.79 -15.82
N LEU A 153 -25.85 13.85 -15.46
CA LEU A 153 -26.78 13.83 -14.33
C LEU A 153 -27.77 12.65 -14.52
N ARG A 154 -27.32 11.41 -14.27
CA ARG A 154 -28.13 10.19 -14.17
C ARG A 154 -28.48 9.95 -12.70
N ILE A 155 -28.75 11.03 -11.96
CA ILE A 155 -29.12 10.96 -10.54
C ILE A 155 -30.63 11.22 -10.35
N TYR A 156 -31.37 11.65 -11.38
CA TYR A 156 -32.83 11.77 -11.30
C TYR A 156 -33.50 11.23 -12.57
N PRO A 157 -33.79 9.92 -12.64
CA PRO A 157 -34.66 9.37 -13.69
C PRO A 157 -36.10 9.91 -13.62
N GLU A 158 -36.52 10.45 -12.47
CA GLU A 158 -37.89 10.94 -12.23
C GLU A 158 -38.21 12.29 -12.85
N LEU A 159 -37.22 13.10 -13.23
CA LEU A 159 -37.45 14.40 -13.86
C LEU A 159 -37.62 14.33 -15.39
N GLN A 160 -37.39 13.17 -16.00
CA GLN A 160 -37.59 12.97 -17.45
C GLN A 160 -39.04 12.73 -17.84
N SER A 161 -39.89 12.26 -16.92
CA SER A 161 -41.33 12.08 -17.17
C SER A 161 -42.14 13.37 -17.06
N ILE A 162 -41.59 14.42 -16.40
CA ILE A 162 -42.31 15.69 -16.17
C ILE A 162 -42.05 16.71 -17.30
N LEU A 163 -40.96 16.55 -18.07
CA LEU A 163 -40.60 17.46 -19.17
C LEU A 163 -40.96 16.93 -20.58
N ARG A 164 -41.86 15.95 -20.67
CA ARG A 164 -42.59 15.65 -21.92
C ARG A 164 -43.97 16.29 -21.88
N ILE A 165 -44.00 17.59 -22.11
CA ILE A 165 -45.15 18.32 -22.66
C ILE A 165 -44.60 19.12 -23.83
#